data_AF-K1INY3-F1
#
_entry.id   AF-K1INY3-F1
#
_cell.length_a   1.000
_cell.length_b   1.000
_cell.length_c   1.000
_cell.angle_alpha   90.00
_cell.angle_beta   90.00
_cell.angle_gamma   90.00
#
_symmetry.space_group_name_H-M   'P 1'
#
loop_
_entity.id
_entity.type
_entity.pdbx_description
1 polymer ?
#
loop_
_entity_poly.entity_id
_entity_poly.type
_entity_poly.pdbx_seq_one_letter_code
_entity_poly.pdbx_strand_id
1 'polypeptide(L)'
;MSIESSPVPLNKTARIEAIIALIPAGRVVSYGQVADLAGLPGRARLVGKVLRETDKVLPWHRVLGAAGTISLPKGSPSFAEQTGRLQREGVVVIGGRVRMKEWQWQPDLAELLFLLPF
;
A
#
# COMPACT_ATOMS: atom_id res chain seq x y z
N MET A 1 21.21 -8.96 34.40
CA MET A 1 21.56 -9.39 33.04
C MET A 1 20.25 -9.50 32.28
N SER A 2 19.79 -8.38 31.71
CA SER A 2 18.53 -8.33 30.98
C SER A 2 18.78 -8.86 29.58
N ILE A 3 18.10 -9.94 29.20
CA ILE A 3 18.11 -10.46 27.84
C ILE A 3 17.30 -9.47 27.01
N GLU A 4 17.97 -8.57 26.29
CA GLU A 4 17.37 -7.87 25.16
C GLU A 4 17.00 -8.93 24.12
N SER A 5 15.74 -9.33 24.09
CA SER A 5 15.23 -10.18 23.03
C SER A 5 15.19 -9.36 21.75
N SER A 6 16.14 -9.58 20.84
CA SER A 6 16.10 -9.03 19.49
C SER A 6 14.72 -9.27 18.87
N PRO A 7 14.09 -8.26 18.25
CA PRO A 7 12.76 -8.42 17.67
C PRO A 7 12.78 -9.56 16.64
N VAL A 8 11.82 -10.47 16.76
CA VAL A 8 11.61 -11.54 15.77
C VAL A 8 11.31 -10.86 14.42
N PRO A 9 12.05 -11.16 13.35
CA PRO A 9 11.80 -10.52 12.06
C PRO A 9 10.37 -10.78 11.60
N LEU A 10 9.69 -9.71 11.17
CA LEU A 10 8.31 -9.80 10.72
C LEU A 10 8.18 -10.77 9.55
N ASN A 11 7.15 -11.61 9.58
CA ASN A 11 6.82 -12.43 8.42
C ASN A 11 6.40 -11.55 7.22
N LYS A 12 6.40 -12.13 6.02
CA LYS A 12 6.13 -11.39 4.76
C LYS A 12 4.80 -10.63 4.78
N THR A 13 3.76 -11.23 5.37
CA THR A 13 2.43 -10.61 5.50
C THR A 13 2.51 -9.38 6.38
N ALA A 14 3.10 -9.49 7.57
CA ALA A 14 3.22 -8.39 8.51
C ALA A 14 4.04 -7.21 7.95
N ARG A 15 5.09 -7.49 7.16
CA ARG A 15 5.86 -6.45 6.45
C ARG A 15 5.00 -5.70 5.43
N ILE A 16 4.24 -6.42 4.61
CA ILE A 16 3.33 -5.81 3.63
C ILE A 16 2.27 -4.95 4.33
N GLU A 17 1.64 -5.46 5.39
CA GLU A 17 0.62 -4.72 6.15
C GLU A 17 1.19 -3.45 6.78
N ALA A 18 2.42 -3.53 7.33
CA ALA A 18 3.11 -2.37 7.89
C ALA A 18 3.37 -1.29 6.84
N ILE A 19 3.85 -1.66 5.64
CA ILE A 19 4.01 -0.69 4.54
C ILE A 19 2.68 -0.05 4.16
N ILE A 20 1.62 -0.84 4.03
CA ILE A 20 0.31 -0.31 3.65
C ILE A 20 -0.21 0.66 4.72
N ALA A 21 -0.01 0.36 6.01
CA ALA A 21 -0.41 1.25 7.10
C ALA A 21 0.32 2.60 7.08
N LEU A 22 1.55 2.66 6.56
CA LEU A 22 2.36 3.88 6.48
C LEU A 22 1.98 4.81 5.32
N ILE A 23 1.25 4.32 4.30
CA ILE A 23 0.92 5.14 3.14
C ILE A 23 0.12 6.37 3.61
N PRO A 24 0.55 7.62 3.38
CA PRO A 24 -0.13 8.80 3.88
C PRO A 24 -1.48 9.04 3.17
N ALA A 25 -2.38 9.75 3.85
CA ALA A 25 -3.63 10.22 3.22
C ALA A 25 -3.33 11.13 2.03
N GLY A 26 -4.13 11.00 0.98
CA GLY A 26 -3.94 11.78 -0.25
C GLY A 26 -2.76 11.30 -1.08
N ARG A 27 -2.17 10.14 -0.78
CA ARG A 27 -1.14 9.49 -1.60
C ARG A 27 -1.54 8.08 -1.99
N VAL A 28 -0.97 7.62 -3.10
CA VAL A 28 -1.20 6.27 -3.63
C VAL A 28 0.11 5.54 -3.87
N VAL A 29 0.05 4.22 -3.92
CA VAL A 29 1.22 3.36 -4.14
C VAL A 29 0.83 2.24 -5.09
N SER A 30 1.77 1.72 -5.88
CA SER A 30 1.50 0.53 -6.68
C SER A 30 1.70 -0.75 -5.86
N TYR A 31 1.02 -1.85 -6.22
CA TYR A 31 1.29 -3.17 -5.63
C TYR A 31 2.76 -3.59 -5.71
N GLY A 32 3.44 -3.24 -6.81
CA GLY A 32 4.87 -3.51 -6.98
C GLY A 32 5.71 -2.73 -5.97
N GLN A 33 5.45 -1.42 -5.86
CA GLN A 33 6.16 -0.57 -4.93
C GLN A 33 5.93 -0.98 -3.46
N VAL A 34 4.72 -1.42 -3.08
CA VAL A 34 4.49 -1.99 -1.74
C VAL A 34 5.39 -3.20 -1.51
N ALA A 35 5.51 -4.09 -2.50
CA ALA A 35 6.36 -5.26 -2.40
C ALA A 35 7.84 -4.86 -2.28
N ASP A 36 8.30 -3.87 -3.04
CA ASP A 36 9.67 -3.37 -3.01
C ASP A 36 10.00 -2.74 -1.64
N LEU A 37 9.14 -1.87 -1.13
CA LEU A 37 9.28 -1.24 0.20
C LEU A 37 9.20 -2.27 1.34
N ALA A 38 8.46 -3.36 1.15
CA ALA A 38 8.41 -4.47 2.09
C ALA A 38 9.60 -5.44 1.95
N GLY A 39 10.62 -5.12 1.13
CA GLY A 39 11.79 -5.97 0.92
C GLY A 39 11.48 -7.29 0.22
N LEU A 40 10.47 -7.30 -0.65
CA LEU A 40 9.97 -8.47 -1.39
C LEU A 40 9.84 -8.15 -2.89
N PRO A 41 10.93 -7.79 -3.58
CA PRO A 41 10.88 -7.35 -4.97
C PRO A 41 10.23 -8.40 -5.89
N GLY A 42 9.42 -7.92 -6.84
CA GLY A 42 8.68 -8.78 -7.78
C GLY A 42 7.47 -9.53 -7.18
N ARG A 43 7.13 -9.31 -5.91
CA ARG A 43 6.01 -10.00 -5.22
C ARG A 43 4.70 -9.20 -5.21
N ALA A 44 4.43 -8.37 -6.23
CA ALA A 44 3.19 -7.59 -6.31
C ALA A 44 1.90 -8.42 -6.13
N ARG A 45 1.83 -9.64 -6.68
CA ARG A 45 0.69 -10.55 -6.51
C ARG A 45 0.48 -10.99 -5.07
N LEU A 46 1.56 -11.12 -4.28
CA LEU A 46 1.48 -11.44 -2.87
C LEU A 46 0.81 -10.31 -2.08
N VAL A 47 1.09 -9.05 -2.42
CA VAL A 47 0.43 -7.89 -1.80
C VAL A 47 -1.08 -7.94 -2.01
N GLY A 48 -1.53 -8.24 -3.24
CA GLY A 48 -2.96 -8.43 -3.52
C GLY A 48 -3.58 -9.59 -2.73
N LYS A 49 -2.86 -10.71 -2.57
CA LYS A 49 -3.29 -11.84 -1.74
C LYS A 49 -3.44 -11.41 -0.26
N VAL A 50 -2.44 -10.74 0.29
CA VAL A 50 -2.45 -10.24 1.68
C VAL A 50 -3.63 -9.28 1.90
N LEU A 51 -3.86 -8.32 1.02
CA LEU A 51 -4.99 -7.38 1.14
C LEU A 51 -6.36 -8.07 1.08
N ARG A 52 -6.47 -9.23 0.44
CA ARG A 52 -7.71 -10.02 0.39
C ARG A 52 -7.94 -10.85 1.65
N GLU A 53 -6.86 -11.27 2.31
CA GLU A 53 -6.90 -12.24 3.41
C GLU A 53 -6.72 -11.60 4.79
N THR A 54 -6.17 -10.39 4.86
CA THR A 54 -5.91 -9.67 6.11
C THR A 54 -7.22 -9.32 6.83
N ASP A 55 -7.20 -9.45 8.15
CA ASP A 55 -8.24 -9.00 9.07
C ASP A 55 -7.99 -7.58 9.61
N LYS A 56 -6.84 -6.98 9.26
CA LYS A 56 -6.45 -5.65 9.72
C LYS A 56 -7.17 -4.55 8.94
N VAL A 57 -7.50 -3.47 9.66
CA VAL A 57 -8.02 -2.25 9.05
C VAL A 57 -6.85 -1.46 8.43
N LEU A 58 -6.69 -1.58 7.12
CA LEU A 58 -5.62 -0.92 6.36
C LEU A 58 -6.20 0.10 5.36
N PRO A 59 -5.44 1.15 4.99
CA PRO A 59 -5.83 2.09 3.92
C PRO A 59 -5.65 1.46 2.53
N TRP A 60 -6.27 0.31 2.31
CA TRP A 60 -6.14 -0.51 1.11
C TRP A 60 -6.50 0.26 -0.18
N HIS A 61 -7.40 1.24 -0.08
CA HIS A 61 -7.84 2.04 -1.21
C HIS A 61 -6.71 2.86 -1.85
N ARG A 62 -5.62 3.09 -1.12
CA ARG A 62 -4.41 3.77 -1.59
C ARG A 62 -3.50 2.88 -2.46
N VAL A 63 -3.79 1.57 -2.56
CA VAL A 63 -2.99 0.62 -3.36
C VAL A 63 -3.63 0.39 -4.73
N LEU A 64 -2.84 0.63 -5.79
CA LEU A 64 -3.28 0.61 -7.19
C LEU A 64 -2.41 -0.30 -8.07
N GLY A 65 -2.87 -0.58 -9.28
CA GLY A 65 -2.03 -1.15 -10.33
C GLY A 65 -0.88 -0.23 -10.72
N ALA A 66 0.18 -0.76 -11.34
CA ALA A 66 1.40 -0.02 -11.68
C ALA A 66 1.15 1.27 -12.48
N ALA A 67 0.13 1.28 -13.32
CA ALA A 67 -0.28 2.41 -14.15
C ALA A 67 -1.18 3.43 -13.40
N GLY A 68 -1.41 3.26 -12.09
CA GLY A 68 -2.37 4.02 -11.29
C GLY A 68 -3.82 3.58 -11.49
N THR A 69 -4.05 2.38 -12.01
CA THR A 69 -5.39 1.86 -12.27
C THR A 69 -5.97 1.19 -11.04
N ILE A 70 -7.23 1.49 -10.72
CA ILE A 70 -8.02 0.69 -9.78
C ILE A 70 -8.14 -0.72 -10.36
N SER A 71 -7.72 -1.73 -9.59
CA SER A 71 -7.65 -3.13 -10.06
C SER A 71 -8.97 -3.88 -9.87
N LEU A 72 -9.95 -3.27 -9.20
CA LEU A 72 -11.29 -3.80 -9.01
C LEU A 72 -12.14 -3.63 -10.29
N PRO A 73 -13.13 -4.52 -10.53
CA PRO A 73 -13.98 -4.42 -11.71
C PRO A 73 -14.72 -3.08 -11.79
N LYS A 74 -14.63 -2.38 -12.92
CA LYS A 74 -15.32 -1.10 -13.11
C LYS A 74 -16.83 -1.27 -12.90
N GLY A 75 -17.43 -0.36 -12.14
CA GLY A 75 -18.86 -0.37 -11.81
C GLY A 75 -19.24 -1.31 -10.67
N SER A 76 -18.32 -2.08 -10.09
CA SER A 76 -18.62 -2.86 -8.88
C SER A 76 -18.78 -1.95 -7.65
N PRO A 77 -19.48 -2.42 -6.59
CA PRO A 77 -19.55 -1.70 -5.32
C PRO A 77 -18.17 -1.39 -4.74
N SER A 78 -17.24 -2.34 -4.83
CA SER A 78 -15.87 -2.17 -4.33
C SER A 78 -15.05 -1.16 -5.13
N PHE A 79 -15.26 -1.07 -6.45
CA PHE A 79 -14.66 -0.02 -7.29
C PHE A 79 -15.18 1.36 -6.90
N ALA A 80 -16.49 1.49 -6.67
CA ALA A 80 -17.10 2.73 -6.22
C ALA A 80 -16.58 3.12 -4.83
N GLU A 81 -16.44 2.16 -3.91
CA GLU A 81 -15.89 2.38 -2.59
C GLU A 81 -14.43 2.87 -2.64
N GLN A 82 -13.57 2.19 -3.40
CA GLN A 82 -12.17 2.61 -3.56
C GLN A 82 -12.07 4.03 -4.12
N THR A 83 -12.86 4.31 -5.17
CA THR A 83 -12.92 5.64 -5.80
C THR A 83 -13.36 6.70 -4.80
N GLY A 84 -14.44 6.46 -4.06
CA GLY A 84 -14.97 7.41 -3.08
C GLY A 84 -14.02 7.66 -1.90
N ARG A 85 -13.30 6.63 -1.43
CA ARG A 85 -12.26 6.77 -0.39
C ARG A 85 -11.11 7.64 -0.87
N LEU A 86 -10.62 7.41 -2.09
CA LEU A 86 -9.55 8.22 -2.70
C LEU A 86 -9.97 9.68 -2.88
N GLN A 87 -11.17 9.92 -3.40
CA GLN A 87 -11.70 11.28 -3.60
C GLN A 87 -11.88 12.04 -2.29
N ARG A 88 -12.30 11.37 -1.21
CA ARG A 88 -12.39 11.97 0.14
C ARG A 88 -11.03 12.43 0.68
N GLU A 89 -9.94 11.85 0.19
CA GLU A 89 -8.57 12.26 0.50
C GLU A 89 -8.01 13.28 -0.51
N GLY A 90 -8.85 13.78 -1.42
CA GLY A 90 -8.45 14.74 -2.45
C GLY A 90 -7.80 14.13 -3.69
N VAL A 91 -7.66 12.80 -3.77
CA VAL A 91 -7.04 12.13 -4.92
C VAL A 91 -8.00 12.11 -6.10
N VAL A 92 -7.55 12.69 -7.22
CA VAL A 92 -8.35 12.73 -8.45
C VAL A 92 -8.31 11.38 -9.17
N VAL A 93 -9.51 10.80 -9.39
CA VAL A 93 -9.70 9.54 -10.13
C VAL A 93 -10.48 9.82 -11.41
N ILE A 94 -9.89 9.53 -12.56
CA ILE A 94 -10.52 9.73 -13.89
C ILE A 94 -10.62 8.36 -14.57
N GLY A 95 -11.85 7.91 -14.86
CA GLY A 95 -12.08 6.64 -15.57
C GLY A 95 -11.54 5.39 -14.85
N GLY A 96 -11.36 5.46 -13.53
CA GLY A 96 -10.75 4.40 -12.71
C GLY A 96 -9.22 4.47 -12.64
N ARG A 97 -8.61 5.62 -12.97
CA ARG A 97 -7.16 5.80 -12.97
C ARG A 97 -6.76 7.07 -12.22
N VAL A 98 -5.66 6.97 -11.47
CA VAL A 98 -4.97 8.07 -10.79
C VAL A 98 -3.68 8.41 -11.56
N ARG A 99 -3.36 9.69 -11.68
CA ARG A 99 -2.10 10.13 -12.28
C ARG A 99 -0.96 9.94 -11.28
N MET A 100 -0.23 8.83 -11.40
CA MET A 100 0.85 8.45 -10.46
C MET A 100 1.89 9.56 -10.28
N LYS A 101 2.27 10.29 -11.34
CA LYS A 101 3.24 11.39 -11.25
C LYS A 101 2.89 12.45 -10.20
N GLU A 102 1.61 12.69 -9.95
CA GLU A 102 1.13 13.69 -8.99
C GLU A 102 0.93 13.08 -7.59
N TRP A 103 0.38 11.87 -7.53
CA TRP A 103 -0.18 11.32 -6.30
C TRP A 103 0.63 10.17 -5.69
N GLN A 104 1.62 9.65 -6.40
CA GLN A 104 2.43 8.53 -5.91
C GLN A 104 3.16 8.96 -4.63
N TRP A 105 3.08 8.10 -3.62
CA TRP A 105 3.91 8.23 -2.43
C TRP A 105 5.34 7.88 -2.82
N GLN A 106 6.26 8.80 -2.54
CA GLN A 106 7.69 8.63 -2.73
C GLN A 106 8.32 8.89 -1.37
N PRO A 107 8.51 7.84 -0.54
CA PRO A 107 9.06 8.05 0.78
C PRO A 107 10.47 8.62 0.69
N ASP A 108 10.77 9.58 1.56
CA ASP A 108 12.11 10.16 1.62
C ASP A 108 13.11 9.26 2.37
N LEU A 109 14.39 9.63 2.38
CA LEU A 109 15.43 8.82 3.01
C LEU A 109 15.19 8.60 4.51
N ALA A 110 14.60 9.57 5.22
CA ALA A 110 14.32 9.42 6.63
C ALA A 110 13.18 8.41 6.85
N GLU A 111 12.11 8.50 6.07
CA GLU A 111 11.02 7.51 6.10
C GLU A 111 11.54 6.10 5.78
N LEU A 112 12.42 5.99 4.78
CA LEU A 112 13.04 4.71 4.42
C LEU A 112 13.87 4.12 5.56
N LEU A 113 14.71 4.93 6.23
CA LEU A 113 15.65 4.44 7.25
C LEU A 113 14.99 4.15 8.60
N PHE A 114 13.97 4.93 8.98
CA PHE A 114 13.41 4.88 10.33
C PHE A 114 12.04 4.21 10.43
N LEU A 115 11.27 4.13 9.34
CA LEU A 115 9.90 3.59 9.38
C LEU A 115 9.76 2.23 8.68
N LEU A 116 10.69 1.86 7.79
CA LEU A 116 10.55 0.60 7.08
C LEU A 116 10.97 -0.59 7.93
N PRO A 117 10.13 -1.65 8.00
CA PRO A 117 10.47 -2.88 8.69
C PRO A 117 11.44 -3.70 7.82
N PHE A 118 12.74 -3.51 8.03
CA PHE A 118 13.76 -4.39 7.46
C PHE A 118 13.65 -5.79 8.05
#